data_AF-A0A2E0CFM7-F1
#
_entry.id   AF-A0A2E0CFM7-F1
#
_cell.length_a   1.000
_cell.length_b   1.000
_cell.length_c   1.000
_cell.angle_alpha   90.00
_cell.angle_beta   90.00
_cell.angle_gamma   90.00
#
_symmetry.space_group_name_H-M   'P 1'
#
loop_
_entity.id
_entity.type
_entity.pdbx_description
1 polymer ?
#
loop_
_entity_poly.entity_id
_entity_poly.type
_entity_poly.pdbx_seq_one_letter_code
_entity_poly.pdbx_strand_id
1 'polypeptide(L)'
;MNLRETFVWNLLIGASALTILYYLYLEYNNYNEYNIAWNDYSKEESGTDKELLSKINDLETKLKQKDEYKFTFKENNPTDLRRIIELEGMESYFGVSSNDIKVFAKVGNRAIVQYNGKPYKVALGDTIAGGKITILNDDELVFLRDGEEKRYSLKRKK
;
A
#
# COMPACT_ATOMS: atom_id res chain seq x y z
N MET A 1 -84.60 1.93 -18.32
CA MET A 1 -83.23 2.38 -18.65
C MET A 1 -83.01 2.14 -20.14
N ASN A 2 -82.59 3.15 -20.90
CA ASN A 2 -82.45 3.03 -22.35
C ASN A 2 -81.24 2.16 -22.72
N LEU A 3 -81.35 1.34 -23.77
CA LEU A 3 -80.30 0.40 -24.18
C LEU A 3 -78.94 1.10 -24.42
N ARG A 4 -78.99 2.32 -24.97
CA ARG A 4 -77.82 3.17 -25.20
C ARG A 4 -77.17 3.66 -23.91
N GLU A 5 -77.99 3.99 -22.92
CA GLU A 5 -77.54 4.49 -21.62
C GLU A 5 -76.86 3.37 -20.82
N THR A 6 -77.45 2.18 -20.78
CA THR A 6 -76.85 1.00 -20.14
C THR A 6 -75.52 0.62 -20.79
N PHE A 7 -75.38 0.74 -22.12
CA PHE A 7 -74.13 0.47 -22.83
C PHE A 7 -73.02 1.45 -22.43
N VAL A 8 -73.33 2.75 -22.36
CA VAL A 8 -72.36 3.78 -21.94
C VAL A 8 -71.91 3.56 -20.49
N TRP A 9 -72.84 3.24 -19.58
CA TRP A 9 -72.51 2.93 -18.19
C TRP A 9 -71.61 1.70 -18.05
N ASN A 10 -71.91 0.61 -18.77
CA ASN A 10 -71.08 -0.59 -18.74
C ASN A 10 -69.67 -0.34 -19.30
N LEU A 11 -69.55 0.49 -20.35
CA LEU A 11 -68.26 0.89 -20.91
C LEU A 11 -67.45 1.73 -19.91
N LEU A 12 -68.11 2.66 -19.21
CA LEU A 12 -67.47 3.51 -18.20
C LEU A 12 -66.97 2.69 -17.01
N ILE A 13 -67.78 1.72 -16.54
CA ILE A 13 -67.40 0.80 -15.46
C ILE A 13 -66.21 -0.08 -15.90
N GLY A 14 -66.24 -0.60 -17.13
CA GLY A 14 -65.15 -1.40 -17.68
C GLY A 14 -63.84 -0.61 -17.79
N ALA A 15 -63.90 0.63 -18.30
CA ALA A 15 -62.74 1.52 -18.40
C ALA A 15 -62.18 1.85 -17.01
N SER A 16 -63.06 2.15 -16.03
CA SER A 16 -62.65 2.41 -14.65
C SER A 16 -61.94 1.20 -14.03
N ALA A 17 -62.51 0.00 -14.18
CA ALA A 17 -61.90 -1.24 -13.69
C ALA A 17 -60.50 -1.47 -14.29
N LEU A 18 -60.33 -1.22 -15.59
CA LEU A 18 -59.03 -1.33 -16.25
C LEU A 18 -58.02 -0.32 -15.73
N THR A 19 -58.43 0.93 -15.49
CA THR A 19 -57.52 1.94 -14.91
C THR A 19 -57.07 1.57 -13.51
N ILE A 20 -57.98 1.06 -12.67
CA ILE A 20 -57.65 0.61 -11.31
C ILE A 20 -56.65 -0.54 -11.35
N LEU A 21 -56.87 -1.53 -12.22
CA LEU A 21 -55.95 -2.66 -12.39
C LEU A 21 -54.57 -2.20 -12.86
N TYR A 22 -54.51 -1.23 -13.78
CA TYR A 22 -53.25 -0.68 -14.25
C TYR A 22 -52.48 0.06 -13.14
N TYR A 23 -53.16 0.90 -12.36
CA TYR A 23 -52.53 1.59 -11.24
C TYR A 23 -52.08 0.64 -10.13
N LEU A 24 -52.84 -0.42 -9.84
CA LEU A 24 -52.42 -1.45 -8.89
C LEU A 24 -51.14 -2.15 -9.34
N TYR A 25 -51.02 -2.46 -10.64
CA TYR A 25 -49.81 -3.05 -11.19
C TYR A 25 -48.61 -2.11 -11.11
N LEU A 26 -48.80 -0.83 -11.43
CA LEU A 26 -47.75 0.19 -11.33
C LEU A 26 -47.27 0.36 -9.88
N GLU A 27 -48.21 0.49 -8.95
CA GLU A 27 -47.91 0.67 -7.52
C GLU A 27 -47.18 -0.55 -6.95
N TYR A 28 -47.57 -1.76 -7.35
CA TYR A 28 -46.88 -2.99 -6.96
C TYR A 28 -45.42 -3.01 -7.43
N ASN A 29 -45.15 -2.58 -8.66
CA ASN A 29 -43.78 -2.49 -9.17
C ASN A 29 -42.97 -1.42 -8.43
N ASN A 30 -43.55 -0.23 -8.21
CA ASN A 30 -42.91 0.85 -7.45
C ASN A 30 -42.57 0.42 -6.02
N TYR A 31 -43.49 -0.30 -5.36
CA TYR A 31 -43.28 -0.84 -4.03
C TYR A 31 -42.12 -1.84 -3.98
N ASN A 32 -42.02 -2.71 -4.99
CA ASN A 32 -40.90 -3.65 -5.10
C ASN A 32 -39.58 -2.94 -5.34
N GLU A 33 -39.53 -1.95 -6.25
CA GLU A 33 -38.32 -1.15 -6.48
C GLU A 33 -37.89 -0.38 -5.23
N TYR A 34 -38.85 0.24 -4.53
CA TYR A 34 -38.61 0.90 -3.25
C TYR A 34 -38.04 -0.06 -2.21
N ASN A 35 -38.62 -1.26 -2.06
CA ASN A 35 -38.13 -2.25 -1.11
C ASN A 35 -36.74 -2.78 -1.47
N ILE A 36 -36.43 -2.94 -2.75
CA ILE A 36 -35.09 -3.33 -3.21
C ILE A 36 -34.10 -2.23 -2.85
N ALA A 37 -34.39 -0.98 -3.23
CA ALA A 37 -33.54 0.17 -2.92
C ALA A 37 -33.37 0.38 -1.41
N TRP A 38 -34.43 0.20 -0.63
CA TRP A 38 -34.40 0.29 0.82
C TRP A 38 -33.55 -0.84 1.43
N ASN A 39 -33.70 -2.08 0.94
CA ASN A 39 -32.91 -3.21 1.41
C ASN A 39 -31.43 -3.05 1.05
N ASP A 40 -31.13 -2.54 -0.13
CA ASP A 40 -29.75 -2.25 -0.55
C ASP A 40 -29.16 -1.12 0.29
N TYR A 41 -29.91 -0.04 0.53
CA TYR A 41 -29.53 1.05 1.43
C TYR A 41 -29.34 0.58 2.88
N SER A 42 -30.25 -0.23 3.42
CA SER A 42 -30.14 -0.80 4.77
C SER A 42 -29.00 -1.81 4.89
N LYS A 43 -28.64 -2.52 3.82
CA LYS A 43 -27.40 -3.33 3.76
C LYS A 43 -26.15 -2.47 3.61
N GLU A 44 -26.29 -1.25 3.10
CA GLU A 44 -25.23 -0.24 3.03
C GLU A 44 -24.94 0.42 4.39
N GLU A 45 -25.75 0.18 5.44
CA GLU A 45 -25.32 0.42 6.84
C GLU A 45 -24.19 -0.56 7.22
N SER A 46 -22.99 -0.18 7.68
CA SER A 46 -22.34 1.10 7.91
C SER A 46 -20.89 0.88 7.47
N GLY A 47 -20.63 1.05 6.17
CA GLY A 47 -19.27 0.92 5.62
C GLY A 47 -18.31 1.94 6.26
N THR A 48 -18.83 3.14 6.53
CA THR A 48 -18.12 4.21 7.22
C THR A 48 -17.66 3.77 8.60
N ASP A 49 -18.50 3.15 9.43
CA ASP A 49 -18.07 2.74 10.78
C ASP A 49 -17.09 1.59 10.74
N LYS A 50 -17.24 0.61 9.83
CA LYS A 50 -16.25 -0.47 9.71
C LYS A 50 -14.88 0.05 9.27
N GLU A 51 -14.85 0.96 8.31
CA GLU A 51 -13.61 1.59 7.86
C GLU A 51 -13.01 2.48 8.96
N LEU A 52 -13.84 3.23 9.69
CA LEU A 52 -13.42 4.06 10.80
C LEU A 52 -12.85 3.22 11.94
N LEU A 53 -13.51 2.11 12.30
CA LEU A 53 -13.07 1.19 13.33
C LEU A 53 -11.74 0.52 12.94
N SER A 54 -11.58 0.15 11.67
CA SER A 54 -10.31 -0.35 11.14
C SER A 54 -9.20 0.68 11.26
N LYS A 55 -9.44 1.94 10.87
CA LYS A 55 -8.46 3.03 10.98
C LYS A 55 -8.10 3.33 12.44
N ILE A 56 -9.08 3.32 13.35
CA ILE A 56 -8.86 3.52 14.78
C ILE A 56 -7.97 2.38 15.33
N ASN A 57 -8.28 1.13 14.98
CA ASN A 57 -7.52 -0.02 15.45
C ASN A 57 -6.07 -0.02 14.92
N ASP A 58 -5.86 0.40 13.67
CA ASP A 58 -4.53 0.61 13.08
C ASP A 58 -3.74 1.69 13.83
N LEU A 59 -4.39 2.82 14.16
CA LEU A 59 -3.78 3.91 14.91
C LEU A 59 -3.42 3.49 16.33
N GLU A 60 -4.30 2.78 17.03
CA GLU A 60 -4.04 2.25 18.37
C GLU A 60 -2.88 1.26 18.38
N THR A 61 -2.82 0.37 17.38
CA THR A 61 -1.72 -0.59 17.22
C THR A 61 -0.39 0.13 17.01
N LYS A 62 -0.35 1.13 16.12
CA LYS A 62 0.85 1.93 15.87
C LYS A 62 1.27 2.73 17.11
N LEU A 63 0.32 3.27 17.88
CA LEU A 63 0.62 3.98 19.11
C LEU A 63 1.22 3.06 20.18
N LYS A 64 0.66 1.86 20.37
CA LYS A 64 1.23 0.85 21.29
C LYS A 64 2.64 0.45 20.89
N GLN A 65 2.89 0.22 19.59
CA GLN A 65 4.24 -0.06 19.08
C GLN A 65 5.24 1.05 19.39
N LYS A 66 4.81 2.32 19.34
CA LYS A 66 5.65 3.47 19.70
C LYS A 66 5.88 3.59 21.21
N ASP A 67 4.88 3.26 22.03
CA ASP A 67 5.00 3.27 23.49
C ASP A 67 5.94 2.16 23.99
N GLU A 68 5.87 0.98 23.38
CA GLU A 68 6.75 -0.16 23.70
C GLU A 68 8.14 -0.06 23.06
N TYR A 69 8.39 0.95 22.21
CA TYR A 69 9.66 1.13 21.55
C TYR A 69 10.75 1.54 22.55
N LYS A 70 11.58 0.58 22.93
CA LYS A 70 12.81 0.83 23.68
C LYS A 70 13.92 1.21 22.72
N PHE A 71 14.42 2.45 22.86
CA PHE A 71 15.61 2.91 22.16
C PHE A 71 16.79 2.01 22.51
N THR A 72 17.22 1.19 21.54
CA THR A 72 18.41 0.34 21.68
C THR A 72 19.45 0.82 20.67
N PHE A 73 20.59 1.27 21.18
CA PHE A 73 21.73 1.62 20.34
C PHE A 73 22.32 0.31 19.81
N LYS A 74 22.23 0.06 18.49
CA LYS A 74 22.83 -1.12 17.85
C LYS A 74 24.37 -1.11 17.91
N GLU A 75 24.99 0.06 18.01
CA GLU A 75 26.44 0.26 18.06
C GLU A 75 26.80 1.30 19.13
N ASN A 76 27.99 1.18 19.75
CA ASN A 76 28.55 2.08 20.79
C ASN A 76 28.87 3.51 20.29
N ASN A 77 28.10 4.06 19.36
CA ASN A 77 28.26 5.42 18.87
C ASN A 77 27.03 6.26 19.23
N PRO A 78 27.02 6.90 20.41
CA PRO A 78 25.91 7.75 20.86
C PRO A 78 25.74 9.03 20.03
N THR A 79 26.65 9.33 19.09
CA THR A 79 26.55 10.51 18.22
C THR A 79 25.90 10.24 16.87
N ASP A 80 25.62 8.99 16.50
CA ASP A 80 24.90 8.68 15.26
C ASP A 80 23.38 8.68 15.48
N LEU A 81 22.80 9.89 15.53
CA LEU A 81 21.36 10.11 15.74
C LEU A 81 20.49 9.66 14.56
N ARG A 82 21.10 9.29 13.42
CA ARG A 82 20.39 9.01 12.16
C ARG A 82 19.83 7.59 12.09
N ARG A 83 20.26 6.71 13.01
CA ARG A 83 19.81 5.31 13.13
C ARG A 83 18.72 5.10 14.17
N ILE A 84 18.30 6.17 14.85
CA ILE A 84 17.47 6.09 16.06
C ILE A 84 15.97 6.05 15.74
N ILE A 85 15.56 6.44 14.51
CA ILE A 85 14.15 6.42 14.11
C ILE A 85 14.03 5.96 12.66
N GLU A 86 13.69 4.68 12.45
CA GLU A 86 13.21 4.18 11.16
C GLU A 86 11.78 4.69 10.97
N LEU A 87 11.64 5.89 10.39
CA LEU A 87 10.34 6.42 9.98
C LEU A 87 9.89 5.72 8.70
N GLU A 88 8.90 4.84 8.84
CA GLU A 88 8.22 4.16 7.72
C GLU A 88 7.78 5.20 6.67
N GLY A 89 8.26 5.06 5.42
CA GLY A 89 7.99 5.99 4.31
C GLY A 89 9.01 7.12 4.10
N MET A 90 10.01 7.28 4.98
CA MET A 90 11.14 8.22 4.79
C MET A 90 12.49 7.52 4.55
N GLU A 91 12.47 6.22 4.21
CA GLU A 91 13.66 5.40 3.96
C GLU A 91 14.61 5.99 2.90
N SER A 92 14.09 6.80 1.98
CA SER A 92 14.87 7.50 0.95
C SER A 92 15.46 8.84 1.39
N TYR A 93 14.89 9.49 2.41
CA TYR A 93 15.33 10.80 2.92
C TYR A 93 16.40 10.67 4.00
N PHE A 94 16.30 9.65 4.86
CA PHE A 94 17.38 9.29 5.77
C PHE A 94 18.34 8.37 5.04
N GLY A 95 19.13 9.01 4.17
CA GLY A 95 20.01 8.37 3.23
C GLY A 95 20.78 7.20 3.81
N VAL A 96 20.79 6.12 3.02
CA VAL A 96 21.87 5.12 2.94
C VAL A 96 23.15 5.75 3.48
N SER A 97 23.67 5.18 4.56
CA SER A 97 24.76 5.75 5.33
C SER A 97 25.80 6.41 4.42
N SER A 98 26.25 7.62 4.73
CA SER A 98 27.31 8.30 3.97
C SER A 98 28.67 7.60 4.07
N ASN A 99 28.68 6.35 4.54
CA ASN A 99 29.87 5.54 4.72
C ASN A 99 29.78 4.16 4.06
N ASP A 100 28.64 3.81 3.46
CA ASP A 100 28.49 2.56 2.72
C ASP A 100 28.83 2.72 1.24
N ILE A 101 29.42 1.67 0.71
CA ILE A 101 29.72 1.55 -0.71
C ILE A 101 28.55 0.88 -1.44
N LYS A 102 28.24 1.35 -2.65
CA LYS A 102 27.32 0.67 -3.58
C LYS A 102 28.11 0.03 -4.70
N VAL A 103 28.00 -1.28 -4.85
CA VAL A 103 28.68 -2.01 -5.93
C VAL A 103 27.73 -2.14 -7.13
N PHE A 104 28.15 -1.65 -8.30
CA PHE A 104 27.31 -1.66 -9.50
C PHE A 104 27.60 -2.84 -10.41
N ALA A 105 28.87 -3.03 -10.76
CA ALA A 105 29.27 -4.03 -11.73
C ALA A 105 30.76 -4.32 -11.62
N LYS A 106 31.17 -5.49 -12.11
CA LYS A 106 32.56 -5.84 -12.38
C LYS A 106 32.85 -5.65 -13.87
N VAL A 107 33.95 -4.99 -14.19
CA VAL A 107 34.45 -4.79 -15.55
C VAL A 107 35.89 -5.30 -15.59
N GLY A 108 36.10 -6.48 -16.17
CA GLY A 108 37.41 -7.16 -16.13
C GLY A 108 37.82 -7.47 -14.70
N ASN A 109 39.04 -7.10 -14.30
CA ASN A 109 39.56 -7.35 -12.94
C ASN A 109 39.27 -6.22 -11.93
N ARG A 110 38.33 -5.32 -12.23
CA ARG A 110 37.98 -4.16 -11.40
C ARG A 110 36.47 -4.08 -11.18
N ALA A 111 36.06 -3.72 -9.97
CA ALA A 111 34.67 -3.37 -9.66
C ALA A 111 34.44 -1.86 -9.78
N ILE A 112 33.24 -1.49 -10.21
CA ILE A 112 32.73 -0.12 -10.18
C ILE A 112 31.90 0.02 -8.90
N VAL A 113 32.40 0.87 -8.01
CA VAL A 113 31.83 1.10 -6.70
C VAL A 113 31.55 2.58 -6.53
N GLN A 114 30.38 2.95 -6.02
CA GLN A 114 30.07 4.33 -5.67
C GLN A 114 30.18 4.55 -4.18
N TYR A 115 30.85 5.64 -3.84
CA TYR A 115 31.03 6.12 -2.49
C TYR A 115 30.79 7.62 -2.47
N ASN A 116 29.95 8.11 -1.55
CA ASN A 116 29.53 9.53 -1.48
C ASN A 116 29.11 10.12 -2.84
N GLY A 117 28.31 9.35 -3.60
CA GLY A 117 27.81 9.75 -4.92
C GLY A 117 28.82 9.71 -6.05
N LYS A 118 30.12 9.52 -5.77
CA LYS A 118 31.18 9.46 -6.79
C LYS A 118 31.53 8.01 -7.16
N PRO A 119 31.64 7.67 -8.45
CA PRO A 119 32.07 6.35 -8.88
C PRO A 119 33.58 6.19 -8.81
N TYR A 120 34.03 5.05 -8.32
CA TYR A 120 35.42 4.63 -8.20
C TYR A 120 35.61 3.26 -8.84
N LYS A 121 36.78 3.04 -9.45
CA LYS A 121 37.20 1.73 -9.95
C LYS A 121 38.17 1.14 -8.94
N VAL A 122 37.86 -0.05 -8.44
CA VAL A 122 38.60 -0.68 -7.36
C VAL A 122 38.94 -2.13 -7.72
N ALA A 123 40.13 -2.58 -7.35
CA ALA A 123 40.64 -3.93 -7.55
C ALA A 123 40.80 -4.66 -6.21
N LEU A 124 41.16 -5.95 -6.29
CA LEU A 124 41.49 -6.74 -5.11
C LEU A 124 42.62 -6.06 -4.32
N GLY A 125 42.40 -5.84 -3.02
CA GLY A 125 43.37 -5.20 -2.14
C GLY A 125 43.29 -3.68 -2.05
N ASP A 126 42.50 -3.01 -2.90
CA ASP A 126 42.32 -1.55 -2.83
C ASP A 126 41.53 -1.13 -1.59
N THR A 127 41.82 0.08 -1.12
CA THR A 127 41.14 0.70 0.03
C THR A 127 40.19 1.80 -0.44
N ILE A 128 38.93 1.71 -0.03
CA ILE A 128 37.87 2.69 -0.33
C ILE A 128 36.98 2.87 0.91
N ALA A 129 36.51 4.09 1.18
CA ALA A 129 35.64 4.37 2.33
C ALA A 129 36.21 3.91 3.69
N GLY A 130 37.54 3.84 3.84
CA GLY A 130 38.20 3.36 5.06
C GLY A 130 38.23 1.84 5.24
N GLY A 131 37.73 1.06 4.28
CA GLY A 131 37.81 -0.40 4.28
C GLY A 131 38.58 -0.95 3.08
N LYS A 132 38.93 -2.23 3.11
CA LYS A 132 39.74 -2.92 2.11
C LYS A 132 38.92 -4.00 1.40
N ILE A 133 39.14 -4.14 0.09
CA ILE A 133 38.53 -5.21 -0.69
C ILE A 133 39.36 -6.48 -0.51
N THR A 134 38.78 -7.47 0.15
CA THR A 134 39.45 -8.74 0.46
C THR A 134 39.16 -9.81 -0.58
N ILE A 135 37.98 -9.78 -1.21
CA ILE A 135 37.58 -10.75 -2.25
C ILE A 135 36.87 -10.01 -3.38
N LEU A 136 37.23 -10.34 -4.63
CA LEU A 136 36.59 -9.85 -5.85
C LEU A 136 36.45 -10.99 -6.86
N ASN A 137 35.31 -11.68 -6.81
CA ASN A 137 34.95 -12.76 -7.73
C ASN A 137 33.89 -12.27 -8.74
N ASP A 138 33.47 -13.12 -9.68
CA ASP A 138 32.40 -12.76 -10.63
C ASP A 138 31.02 -12.65 -9.96
N ASP A 139 30.83 -13.36 -8.84
CA ASP A 139 29.56 -13.43 -8.13
C ASP A 139 29.46 -12.49 -6.92
N GLU A 140 30.60 -12.17 -6.28
CA GLU A 140 30.62 -11.42 -5.03
C GLU A 140 31.85 -10.52 -4.87
N LEU A 141 31.63 -9.40 -4.17
CA LEU A 141 32.66 -8.51 -3.65
C LEU A 141 32.56 -8.49 -2.13
N VAL A 142 33.68 -8.76 -1.45
CA VAL A 142 33.77 -8.69 0.02
C VAL A 142 34.60 -7.48 0.41
N PHE A 143 34.01 -6.65 1.27
CA PHE A 143 34.57 -5.42 1.78
C PHE A 143 34.73 -5.54 3.30
N LEU A 144 35.96 -5.41 3.77
CA LEU A 144 36.29 -5.45 5.20
C LEU A 144 36.51 -4.04 5.72
N ARG A 145 35.78 -3.66 6.76
CA ARG A 145 35.94 -2.37 7.43
C ARG A 145 35.76 -2.54 8.93
N ASP A 146 36.72 -2.04 9.71
CA ASP A 146 36.68 -2.05 11.18
C ASP A 146 36.39 -3.45 11.80
N GLY A 147 36.80 -4.52 11.10
CA GLY A 147 36.57 -5.91 11.52
C GLY A 147 35.25 -6.54 11.04
N GLU A 148 34.37 -5.77 10.41
CA GLU A 148 33.12 -6.26 9.83
C GLU A 148 33.26 -6.55 8.33
N GLU A 149 32.85 -7.74 7.91
CA GLU A 149 32.78 -8.14 6.50
C GLU A 149 31.41 -7.84 5.91
N LYS A 150 31.35 -6.96 4.90
CA LYS A 150 30.16 -6.73 4.08
C LYS A 150 30.30 -7.44 2.74
N ARG A 151 29.30 -8.24 2.38
CA ARG A 151 29.25 -9.01 1.13
C ARG A 151 28.25 -8.38 0.17
N TYR A 152 28.69 -8.12 -1.05
CA TYR A 152 27.87 -7.55 -2.11
C TYR A 152 27.78 -8.53 -3.28
N SER A 153 26.56 -8.90 -3.68
CA SER A 153 26.38 -9.74 -4.86
C SER A 153 26.55 -8.93 -6.15
N LEU A 154 27.38 -9.45 -7.04
CA LEU A 154 27.62 -8.92 -8.38
C LEU A 154 26.74 -9.59 -9.45
N LYS A 155 25.86 -10.51 -9.06
CA LYS A 155 24.97 -11.20 -10.00
C LYS A 155 24.03 -10.19 -10.66
N ARG A 156 24.08 -10.17 -11.99
CA ARG A 156 23.11 -9.46 -12.82
C ARG A 156 21.72 -10.02 -12.50
N LYS A 157 20.87 -9.24 -11.84
CA LYS A 157 19.43 -9.56 -11.80
C LYS A 157 18.96 -9.56 -13.26
N LYS A 158 18.57 -10.74 -13.72
CA LYS A 158 18.03 -10.98 -15.06
C LYS A 158 16.58 -10.51 -15.11
#